data_AF-A0A936BK13-F1
#
_entry.id   AF-A0A936BK13-F1
#
_cell.length_a   1.000
_cell.length_b   1.000
_cell.length_c   1.000
_cell.angle_alpha   90.00
_cell.angle_beta   90.00
_cell.angle_gamma   90.00
#
_symmetry.space_group_name_H-M   'P 1'
#
loop_
_entity.id
_entity.type
_entity.pdbx_description
1 polymer ?
#
loop_
_entity_poly.entity_id
_entity_poly.type
_entity_poly.pdbx_seq_one_letter_code
_entity_poly.pdbx_strand_id
1 'polypeptide(L)'
;MAWLFFGLSGRIARMPFFLASMLLAIGEAFVLYRVMLTEGTPEADFWSGLFVAAWAATLWPMIALTAKRLHDLGQSAVVAIAALVPAVSVILFFALCFWPGQPGPNRYGDYPNEPAAQR
;
A
#
# COMPACT_ATOMS: atom_id res chain seq x y z
N MET A 1 14.31 0.88 3.76
CA MET A 1 13.29 -0.06 3.24
C MET A 1 12.17 -0.32 4.25
N ALA A 2 12.45 -0.70 5.51
CA ALA A 2 11.39 -0.96 6.50
C ALA A 2 10.39 0.21 6.68
N TRP A 3 10.88 1.45 6.73
CA TRP A 3 10.01 2.64 6.82
C TRP A 3 8.97 2.74 5.69
N LEU A 4 9.33 2.36 4.45
CA LEU A 4 8.43 2.47 3.30
C LEU A 4 7.16 1.63 3.50
N PHE A 5 7.33 0.40 3.99
CA PHE A 5 6.22 -0.55 4.16
C PHE A 5 5.62 -0.53 5.56
N PHE A 6 6.34 -0.10 6.60
CA PHE A 6 5.86 -0.24 7.98
C PHE A 6 5.73 1.08 8.74
N GLY A 7 6.37 2.17 8.27
CA GLY A 7 6.31 3.48 8.90
C GLY A 7 5.13 4.32 8.42
N LEU A 8 4.55 5.11 9.33
CA LEU A 8 3.45 6.05 9.03
C LEU A 8 3.91 7.50 8.90
N SER A 9 5.11 7.84 9.37
CA SER A 9 5.65 9.19 9.32
C SER A 9 6.20 9.54 7.93
N GLY A 10 6.25 10.84 7.61
CA GLY A 10 6.76 11.32 6.34
C GLY A 10 5.72 11.27 5.22
N ARG A 11 6.19 11.52 4.01
CA ARG A 11 5.39 11.55 2.79
C ARG A 11 6.10 10.81 1.66
N ILE A 12 5.35 10.17 0.77
CA ILE A 12 5.92 9.49 -0.41
C ILE A 12 5.31 10.04 -1.69
N ALA A 13 6.15 10.20 -2.70
CA ALA A 13 5.73 10.64 -4.02
C ALA A 13 4.98 9.52 -4.78
N ARG A 14 4.36 9.89 -5.90
CA ARG A 14 3.60 8.99 -6.77
C ARG A 14 4.35 7.73 -7.20
N MET A 15 5.63 7.85 -7.58
CA MET A 15 6.38 6.72 -8.13
C MET A 15 6.71 5.67 -7.07
N PRO A 16 7.26 6.02 -5.89
CA PRO A 16 7.44 5.04 -4.82
C PRO A 16 6.12 4.44 -4.32
N PHE A 17 5.05 5.22 -4.24
CA PHE A 17 3.71 4.70 -3.92
C PHE A 17 3.25 3.65 -4.95
N PHE A 18 3.31 3.99 -6.24
CA PHE A 18 2.91 3.10 -7.32
C PHE A 18 3.74 1.81 -7.33
N LEU A 19 5.07 1.92 -7.32
CA LEU A 19 5.97 0.77 -7.40
C LEU A 19 5.87 -0.14 -6.17
N ALA A 20 5.78 0.44 -4.97
CA ALA A 20 5.61 -0.35 -3.75
C ALA A 20 4.25 -1.06 -3.72
N SER A 21 3.18 -0.39 -4.14
CA SER A 21 1.85 -1.00 -4.22
C SER A 21 1.79 -2.09 -5.29
N MET A 22 2.45 -1.89 -6.43
CA MET A 22 2.58 -2.91 -7.49
C MET A 22 3.37 -4.13 -7.03
N LEU A 23 4.44 -3.94 -6.24
CA LEU A 23 5.17 -5.06 -5.66
C LEU A 23 4.26 -5.93 -4.78
N LEU A 24 3.46 -5.31 -3.90
CA LEU A 24 2.50 -6.03 -3.05
C LEU A 24 1.45 -6.74 -3.91
N ALA A 25 0.88 -6.04 -4.89
CA ALA A 25 -0.16 -6.58 -5.78
C ALA A 25 0.35 -7.76 -6.63
N ILE A 26 1.59 -7.71 -7.13
CA ILE A 26 2.19 -8.81 -7.89
C ILE A 26 2.41 -10.03 -6.99
N GLY A 27 2.86 -9.81 -5.74
CA GLY A 27 3.02 -10.88 -4.75
C GLY A 27 1.69 -11.58 -4.47
N GLU A 28 0.62 -10.82 -4.20
CA GLU A 28 -0.72 -11.37 -4.00
C GLU A 28 -1.28 -12.06 -5.24
N ALA A 29 -1.14 -11.44 -6.42
CA ALA A 29 -1.62 -11.99 -7.68
C ALA A 29 -0.94 -13.32 -8.01
N PHE A 30 0.35 -13.48 -7.69
CA PHE A 30 1.05 -14.74 -7.83
C PHE A 30 0.43 -15.83 -6.93
N VAL A 31 0.18 -15.53 -5.65
CA VAL A 31 -0.43 -16.50 -4.74
C VAL A 31 -1.85 -16.86 -5.18
N LEU A 32 -2.65 -15.87 -5.59
CA LEU A 32 -3.99 -16.09 -6.12
C LEU A 32 -3.96 -16.96 -7.40
N TYR A 33 -3.02 -16.70 -8.30
CA TYR A 33 -2.82 -17.53 -9.50
C TYR A 33 -2.52 -19.00 -9.12
N ARG A 34 -1.74 -19.24 -8.07
CA ARG A 34 -1.48 -20.60 -7.58
C ARG A 34 -2.73 -21.28 -7.00
N VAL A 35 -3.61 -20.53 -6.32
CA VAL A 35 -4.91 -21.04 -5.89
C VAL A 35 -5.72 -21.53 -7.09
N MET A 36 -5.83 -20.71 -8.15
CA MET A 36 -6.60 -21.07 -9.35
C MET A 36 -6.04 -22.31 -10.07
N LEU A 37 -4.71 -22.48 -10.10
CA LEU A 37 -4.08 -23.63 -10.75
C LEU A 37 -4.19 -24.94 -9.96
N THR A 38 -4.40 -24.86 -8.64
CA THR A 38 -4.39 -26.04 -7.76
C THR A 38 -5.80 -26.44 -7.33
N GLU A 39 -6.82 -25.81 -7.91
CA GLU A 39 -8.21 -26.16 -7.63
C GLU A 39 -8.47 -27.65 -7.93
N GLY A 40 -9.02 -28.37 -6.94
CA GLY A 40 -9.27 -29.81 -7.03
C GLY A 40 -8.07 -30.72 -6.76
N THR A 41 -6.90 -30.18 -6.42
CA THR A 41 -5.72 -30.96 -6.02
C THR A 41 -5.48 -30.91 -4.50
N PRO A 42 -4.70 -31.84 -3.90
CA PRO A 42 -4.38 -31.79 -2.48
C PRO A 42 -3.65 -30.52 -2.03
N GLU A 43 -2.99 -29.81 -2.95
CA GLU A 43 -2.29 -28.55 -2.67
C GLU A 43 -3.22 -27.34 -2.55
N ALA A 44 -4.50 -27.45 -2.92
CA ALA A 44 -5.46 -26.33 -2.93
C ALA A 44 -5.58 -25.65 -1.55
N ASP A 45 -5.64 -26.45 -0.48
CA ASP A 45 -5.80 -25.96 0.89
C ASP A 45 -4.60 -25.13 1.33
N PHE A 46 -3.38 -25.58 0.97
CA PHE A 46 -2.15 -24.86 1.28
C PHE A 46 -2.13 -23.49 0.59
N TRP A 47 -2.42 -23.43 -0.72
CA TRP A 47 -2.40 -22.16 -1.46
C TRP A 47 -3.50 -21.22 -1.00
N SER A 48 -4.69 -21.74 -0.68
CA SER A 48 -5.79 -20.95 -0.15
C SER A 48 -5.45 -20.35 1.22
N GLY A 49 -4.86 -21.13 2.13
CA GLY A 49 -4.37 -20.64 3.41
C GLY A 49 -3.26 -19.60 3.26
N LEU A 50 -2.31 -19.82 2.35
CA LEU A 50 -1.25 -18.87 2.04
C LEU A 50 -1.79 -17.57 1.45
N PHE A 51 -2.83 -17.63 0.60
CA PHE A 51 -3.49 -16.44 0.06
C PHE A 51 -4.09 -15.59 1.17
N VAL A 52 -4.83 -16.19 2.10
CA VAL A 52 -5.41 -15.47 3.24
C VAL A 52 -4.33 -14.86 4.13
N ALA A 53 -3.24 -15.60 4.41
CA ALA A 53 -2.12 -15.10 5.20
C ALA A 53 -1.38 -13.94 4.50
N ALA A 54 -1.13 -14.06 3.20
CA ALA A 54 -0.50 -13.01 2.40
C ALA A 54 -1.37 -11.75 2.37
N TRP A 55 -2.67 -11.89 2.10
CA TRP A 55 -3.63 -10.79 2.13
C TRP A 55 -3.67 -10.09 3.49
N ALA A 56 -3.67 -10.84 4.60
CA ALA A 56 -3.61 -10.24 5.93
C ALA A 56 -2.30 -9.47 6.18
N ALA A 57 -1.17 -10.01 5.71
CA ALA A 57 0.15 -9.41 5.87
C ALA A 57 0.34 -8.11 5.06
N THR A 58 -0.37 -7.93 3.94
CA THR A 58 -0.30 -6.74 3.09
C THR A 58 -1.20 -5.60 3.54
N LEU A 59 -2.21 -5.84 4.38
CA LEU A 59 -3.11 -4.80 4.90
C LEU A 59 -2.35 -3.64 5.54
N TRP A 60 -1.36 -3.96 6.37
CA TRP A 60 -0.57 -2.93 7.04
C TRP A 60 0.31 -2.13 6.07
N PRO A 61 1.14 -2.75 5.21
CA PRO A 61 1.84 -2.05 4.15
C PRO A 61 0.96 -1.18 3.26
N MET A 62 -0.23 -1.65 2.89
CA MET A 62 -1.18 -0.89 2.09
C MET A 62 -1.65 0.38 2.83
N ILE A 63 -2.00 0.27 4.11
CA ILE A 63 -2.34 1.43 4.95
C ILE A 63 -1.14 2.38 5.04
N ALA A 64 0.05 1.86 5.31
CA ALA A 64 1.24 2.68 5.50
C ALA A 64 1.63 3.45 4.24
N LEU A 65 1.55 2.81 3.06
CA LEU A 65 1.80 3.47 1.78
C LEU A 65 0.74 4.54 1.49
N THR A 66 -0.54 4.20 1.68
CA THR A 66 -1.67 5.12 1.44
C THR A 66 -1.61 6.33 2.37
N ALA A 67 -1.31 6.13 3.66
CA ALA A 67 -1.15 7.20 4.64
C ALA A 67 -0.05 8.19 4.24
N LYS A 68 1.15 7.69 3.91
CA LYS A 68 2.25 8.55 3.45
C LYS A 68 1.97 9.22 2.12
N ARG A 69 1.18 8.59 1.25
CA ARG A 69 0.76 9.19 -0.02
C ARG A 69 -0.26 10.32 0.19
N LEU A 70 -1.19 10.15 1.13
CA LEU A 70 -2.12 11.19 1.57
C LEU A 70 -1.40 12.36 2.25
N HIS A 71 -0.36 12.08 3.04
CA HIS A 71 0.51 13.10 3.60
C HIS A 71 1.20 13.95 2.54
N ASP A 72 1.63 13.34 1.42
CA ASP A 72 2.18 14.08 0.28
C ASP A 72 1.13 15.01 -0.38
N LEU A 73 -0.16 14.68 -0.25
CA LEU A 73 -1.30 15.55 -0.66
C LEU A 73 -1.71 16.57 0.42
N GLY A 74 -1.02 16.59 1.57
CA GLY A 74 -1.38 17.40 2.74
C GLY A 74 -2.63 16.93 3.49
N GLN A 75 -3.15 15.75 3.14
CA GLN A 75 -4.35 15.15 3.74
C GLN A 75 -4.02 14.31 4.97
N SER A 76 -5.02 14.09 5.82
CA SER A 76 -4.90 13.22 7.00
C SER A 76 -4.79 11.75 6.61
N ALA A 77 -3.94 10.99 7.30
CA ALA A 77 -3.81 9.54 7.14
C ALA A 77 -5.09 8.75 7.50
N VAL A 78 -6.08 9.36 8.17
CA VAL A 78 -7.32 8.66 8.55
C VAL A 78 -8.05 8.10 7.32
N VAL A 79 -7.97 8.79 6.18
CA VAL A 79 -8.57 8.31 4.92
C VAL A 79 -7.91 7.02 4.41
N ALA A 80 -6.70 6.68 4.85
CA ALA A 80 -6.03 5.44 4.48
C ALA A 80 -6.78 4.18 4.94
N ILE A 81 -7.59 4.28 6.01
CA ILE A 81 -8.43 3.18 6.48
C ILE A 81 -9.46 2.76 5.42
N ALA A 82 -9.90 3.70 4.56
CA ALA A 82 -10.82 3.39 3.47
C ALA A 82 -10.21 2.41 2.44
N ALA A 83 -8.88 2.30 2.38
CA ALA A 83 -8.19 1.31 1.55
C ALA A 83 -8.47 -0.14 2.01
N LEU A 84 -9.00 -0.37 3.21
CA LEU A 84 -9.38 -1.72 3.67
C LEU A 84 -10.64 -2.28 2.98
N VAL A 85 -11.44 -1.41 2.34
CA VAL A 85 -12.61 -1.85 1.58
C VAL A 85 -12.17 -2.15 0.14
N PRO A 86 -12.27 -3.39 -0.38
CA PRO A 86 -11.66 -3.78 -1.65
C PRO A 86 -12.06 -2.91 -2.86
N ALA A 87 -13.35 -2.58 -3.00
CA ALA A 87 -13.79 -1.73 -4.11
C ALA A 87 -13.25 -0.28 -4.00
N VAL A 88 -13.15 0.23 -2.77
CA VAL A 88 -12.64 1.58 -2.50
C VAL A 88 -11.13 1.63 -2.67
N SER A 89 -10.41 0.57 -2.31
CA SER A 89 -8.96 0.49 -2.41
C SER A 89 -8.47 0.66 -3.84
N VAL A 90 -9.17 0.06 -4.82
CA VAL A 90 -8.86 0.19 -6.25
C VAL A 90 -9.05 1.63 -6.72
N ILE A 91 -10.20 2.25 -6.41
CA ILE A 91 -10.49 3.63 -6.80
C ILE A 91 -9.47 4.59 -6.16
N LEU A 92 -9.20 4.40 -4.87
CA LEU A 92 -8.24 5.20 -4.11
C LEU A 92 -6.82 5.05 -4.67
N PHE A 93 -6.39 3.83 -4.99
CA PHE A 93 -5.09 3.57 -5.59
C PHE A 93 -4.89 4.38 -6.87
N PHE A 94 -5.84 4.31 -7.82
CA PHE A 94 -5.73 5.07 -9.06
C PHE A 94 -5.75 6.57 -8.82
N ALA A 95 -6.67 7.07 -7.98
CA ALA A 95 -6.71 8.49 -7.63
C ALA A 95 -5.36 8.98 -7.08
N LEU A 96 -4.75 8.23 -6.17
CA LEU A 96 -3.47 8.58 -5.54
C LEU A 96 -2.25 8.42 -6.48
N CYS A 97 -2.33 7.59 -7.52
CA CYS A 97 -1.29 7.48 -8.55
C CYS A 97 -1.23 8.72 -9.44
N PHE A 98 -2.38 9.31 -9.77
CA PHE A 98 -2.47 10.41 -10.72
C PHE A 98 -2.43 11.79 -10.08
N TRP A 99 -2.97 11.95 -8.87
CA TRP A 99 -3.04 13.26 -8.21
C TRP A 99 -1.65 13.80 -7.90
N PRO A 100 -1.30 15.07 -8.20
CA PRO A 100 0.01 15.62 -7.87
C PRO A 100 0.17 15.87 -6.35
N GLY A 101 1.37 15.64 -5.83
CA GLY A 101 1.76 16.02 -4.46
C GLY A 101 1.76 17.53 -4.24
N GLN A 102 1.73 17.96 -2.97
CA GLN A 102 1.92 19.36 -2.60
C GLN A 102 3.37 19.80 -2.86
N PRO A 103 3.60 20.94 -3.54
CA PRO A 103 4.93 21.48 -3.72
C PRO A 103 5.48 22.04 -2.41
N GLY A 104 6.79 21.87 -2.20
CA GLY A 104 7.49 22.38 -1.01
C GLY A 104 7.15 21.63 0.29
N PRO A 105 7.63 22.17 1.44
CA PRO A 105 7.40 21.60 2.75
C PRO A 105 5.92 21.59 3.15
N ASN A 106 5.50 20.54 3.86
CA ASN A 106 4.20 20.52 4.52
C ASN A 106 4.32 19.94 5.95
N ARG A 107 3.20 19.89 6.69
CA ARG A 107 3.18 19.42 8.09
C ARG A 107 3.68 17.98 8.30
N TYR A 108 3.84 17.21 7.23
CA TYR A 108 4.27 15.81 7.27
C TYR A 108 5.73 15.60 6.84
N GLY A 109 6.41 16.66 6.38
CA GLY A 109 7.83 16.60 6.00
C GLY A 109 8.21 17.69 5.00
N ASP A 110 9.51 17.99 4.97
CA ASP A 110 10.08 19.00 4.08
C ASP A 110 10.18 18.48 2.64
N TYR A 111 10.54 17.20 2.46
CA TYR A 111 10.62 16.54 1.15
C TYR A 111 9.84 15.22 1.10
N PRO A 112 9.43 14.77 -0.11
CA PRO A 112 8.90 13.42 -0.30
C PRO A 112 10.01 12.37 -0.24
N ASN A 113 9.62 11.14 0.10
CA ASN A 113 10.42 9.91 0.12
C ASN A 113 11.42 9.81 1.28
N GLU A 114 11.15 10.52 2.36
CA GLU A 114 11.90 10.43 3.62
C GLU A 114 10.96 10.38 4.84
N PRO A 115 11.40 9.74 5.94
CA PRO A 115 10.70 9.83 7.21
C PRO A 115 10.63 11.29 7.68
N ALA A 116 9.53 11.67 8.35
CA ALA A 116 9.47 12.98 9.00
C ALA A 116 10.58 13.11 10.04
N ALA A 117 11.27 14.25 10.06
CA ALA A 117 12.23 14.57 11.11
C ALA A 117 11.53 14.56 12.47
N GLN A 118 12.10 13.86 13.45
CA GLN A 118 11.64 13.90 14.83
C GLN A 118 11.92 15.31 15.35
N ARG A 119 10.86 16.10 15.58
CA ARG A 119 10.96 17.36 16.34
C ARG A 119 10.64 17.08 17.80
#